data_AF-A0A1I0FPL7-F1
#
_entry.id   AF-A0A1I0FPL7-F1
#
_cell.length_a   1.000
_cell.length_b   1.000
_cell.length_c   1.000
_cell.angle_alpha   90.00
_cell.angle_beta   90.00
_cell.angle_gamma   90.00
#
_symmetry.space_group_name_H-M   'P 1'
#
loop_
_entity.id
_entity.type
_entity.pdbx_description
1 polymer ?
#
loop_
_entity_poly.entity_id
_entity_poly.type
_entity_poly.pdbx_seq_one_letter_code
_entity_poly.pdbx_strand_id
1 'polypeptide(L)'
;MSQNIQWGFQRRFEQGITLNNYKYFYGFDVIEGELVINEQQAEVVRNIFNWYLQGMSLGQIKQQLEKEQIKTASGKDVWSKSVIQGMLCNEKYAGDSMLQKYFSHDFLNRQKEKNIGQKARYYVHDSHEGIVSKEVFEQVQKEIERRKNIVEGVEGVKQNRKYNAKNVMGNLLECDECGAPYRRRTERGKVVYRCATRVEKGRDACKDSVTVEEEWIKRELGEGVCGGEYQEDIVRKKVERVLIGRDIRLKILFKG
;
A
#
# COMPACT_ATOMS: atom_id res chain seq x y z
N MET A 1 -30.41 19.32 6.44
CA MET A 1 -30.07 20.03 5.18
C MET A 1 -31.28 19.87 4.25
N SER A 2 -31.96 20.94 3.82
CA SER A 2 -33.25 20.83 3.10
C SER A 2 -33.11 20.16 1.72
N GLN A 3 -34.21 19.64 1.17
CA GLN A 3 -34.25 18.96 -0.13
C GLN A 3 -33.73 19.87 -1.27
N ASN A 4 -34.02 21.18 -1.21
CA ASN A 4 -33.52 22.17 -2.16
C ASN A 4 -31.99 22.31 -2.12
N ILE A 5 -31.36 22.20 -0.95
CA ILE A 5 -29.91 22.25 -0.83
C ILE A 5 -29.27 21.01 -1.45
N GLN A 6 -29.86 19.83 -1.28
CA GLN A 6 -29.38 18.61 -1.93
C GLN A 6 -29.48 18.68 -3.46
N TRP A 7 -30.61 19.19 -3.98
CA TRP A 7 -30.78 19.46 -5.40
C TRP A 7 -29.75 20.45 -5.95
N GLY A 8 -29.44 21.51 -5.19
CA GLY A 8 -28.38 22.46 -5.56
C GLY A 8 -26.99 21.82 -5.64
N PHE A 9 -26.63 20.99 -4.66
CA PHE A 9 -25.37 20.24 -4.72
C PHE A 9 -25.31 19.27 -5.90
N GLN A 10 -26.41 18.58 -6.19
CA GLN A 10 -26.48 17.65 -7.32
C GLN A 10 -26.24 18.37 -8.65
N ARG A 11 -26.92 19.51 -8.90
CA ARG A 11 -26.70 20.29 -10.12
C ARG A 11 -25.25 20.78 -10.27
N ARG A 12 -24.61 21.19 -9.16
CA ARG A 12 -23.19 21.57 -9.18
C ARG A 12 -22.30 20.40 -9.58
N PHE A 13 -22.57 19.20 -9.08
CA PHE A 13 -21.82 18.00 -9.48
C PHE A 13 -22.03 17.64 -10.95
N GLU A 14 -23.27 17.75 -11.46
CA GLU A 14 -23.58 17.56 -12.88
C GLU A 14 -22.82 18.56 -13.78
N GLN A 15 -22.57 19.77 -13.28
CA GLN A 15 -21.78 20.81 -13.95
C GLN A 15 -20.27 20.65 -13.75
N GLY A 16 -19.81 19.63 -13.02
CA GLY A 16 -18.38 19.43 -12.72
C GLY A 16 -17.79 20.42 -11.72
N ILE A 17 -18.61 21.22 -11.06
CA ILE A 17 -18.15 22.23 -10.09
C ILE A 17 -17.63 21.52 -8.84
N THR A 18 -16.33 21.62 -8.59
CA THR A 18 -15.70 21.08 -7.39
C THR A 18 -16.06 21.93 -6.16
N LEU A 19 -16.15 21.28 -5.00
CA LEU A 19 -16.48 21.93 -3.73
C LEU A 19 -15.38 21.65 -2.71
N ASN A 20 -14.30 22.42 -2.79
CA ASN A 20 -13.13 22.22 -1.94
C ASN A 20 -13.32 23.03 -0.64
N ASN A 21 -13.95 22.43 0.36
CA ASN A 21 -14.13 23.01 1.70
C ASN A 21 -13.21 22.32 2.73
N TYR A 22 -11.96 22.09 2.37
CA TYR A 22 -11.02 21.38 3.21
C TYR A 22 -10.40 22.31 4.23
N LYS A 23 -10.48 21.94 5.51
CA LYS A 23 -9.75 22.67 6.57
C LYS A 23 -8.25 22.45 6.47
N TYR A 24 -7.84 21.24 6.09
CA TYR A 24 -6.45 20.85 5.92
C TYR A 24 -6.35 19.92 4.70
N PHE A 25 -5.52 20.27 3.72
CA PHE A 25 -5.21 19.43 2.58
C PHE A 25 -3.70 19.48 2.35
N TYR A 26 -2.97 18.43 2.72
CA TYR A 26 -1.51 18.47 2.64
C TYR A 26 -1.03 18.65 1.19
N GLY A 27 -0.21 19.65 0.91
CA GLY A 27 0.24 19.99 -0.44
C GLY A 27 -0.55 21.10 -1.13
N PHE A 28 -1.70 21.48 -0.59
CA PHE A 28 -2.56 22.50 -1.19
C PHE A 28 -3.11 23.49 -0.16
N ASP A 29 -3.14 24.76 -0.54
CA ASP A 29 -3.93 25.78 0.11
C ASP A 29 -5.30 25.89 -0.58
N VAL A 30 -6.35 26.16 0.20
CA VAL A 30 -7.70 26.39 -0.33
C VAL A 30 -7.96 27.89 -0.31
N ILE A 31 -7.91 28.51 -1.48
CA ILE A 31 -8.11 29.96 -1.65
C ILE A 31 -9.40 30.14 -2.45
N GLU A 32 -10.42 30.75 -1.83
CA GLU A 32 -11.74 30.99 -2.44
C GLU A 32 -12.45 29.73 -2.99
N GLY A 33 -12.10 28.54 -2.48
CA GLY A 33 -12.65 27.26 -2.94
C GLY A 33 -11.83 26.57 -4.02
N GLU A 34 -10.73 27.19 -4.47
CA GLU A 34 -9.78 26.62 -5.41
C GLU A 34 -8.59 25.99 -4.70
N LEU A 35 -8.05 24.91 -5.28
CA LEU A 35 -6.85 24.24 -4.78
C LEU A 35 -5.62 24.86 -5.42
N VAL A 36 -4.81 25.53 -4.60
CA VAL A 36 -3.55 26.18 -5.02
C VAL A 36 -2.39 25.41 -4.43
N ILE A 37 -1.38 25.09 -5.22
CA ILE A 37 -0.23 24.28 -4.76
C ILE A 37 0.56 25.06 -3.70
N ASN A 38 0.78 24.41 -2.56
CA ASN A 38 1.73 24.86 -1.56
C ASN A 38 3.07 24.16 -1.80
N GLU A 39 4.00 24.82 -2.48
CA GLU A 39 5.24 24.16 -2.97
C GLU A 39 6.06 23.46 -1.87
N GLN A 40 6.13 24.03 -0.67
CA GLN A 40 6.86 23.40 0.45
C GLN A 40 6.24 22.05 0.84
N GLN A 41 4.90 21.98 0.92
CA GLN A 41 4.22 20.72 1.21
C GLN A 41 4.15 19.81 -0.02
N ALA A 42 4.10 20.38 -1.22
CA ALA A 42 4.04 19.65 -2.48
C ALA A 42 5.31 18.83 -2.72
N GLU A 43 6.48 19.35 -2.35
CA GLU A 43 7.74 18.58 -2.40
C GLU A 43 7.64 17.29 -1.57
N VAL A 44 7.09 17.38 -0.36
CA VAL A 44 6.87 16.22 0.51
C VAL A 44 5.89 15.23 -0.13
N VAL A 45 4.82 15.71 -0.76
CA VAL A 45 3.89 14.85 -1.51
C VAL A 45 4.62 14.11 -2.64
N ARG A 46 5.41 14.83 -3.45
CA ARG A 46 6.21 14.23 -4.54
C ARG A 46 7.17 13.15 -3.99
N ASN A 47 7.82 13.42 -2.85
CA ASN A 47 8.68 12.46 -2.18
C ASN A 47 7.91 11.21 -1.71
N ILE A 48 6.72 11.35 -1.12
CA ILE A 48 5.88 10.22 -0.70
C ILE A 48 5.53 9.32 -1.88
N PHE A 49 5.16 9.89 -3.02
CA PHE A 49 4.85 9.13 -4.25
C PHE A 49 6.09 8.39 -4.76
N ASN A 50 7.22 9.09 -4.86
CA ASN A 50 8.50 8.52 -5.33
C ASN A 50 9.00 7.39 -4.42
N TRP A 51 9.02 7.60 -3.10
CA TRP A 51 9.41 6.58 -2.13
C TRP A 51 8.54 5.33 -2.20
N TYR A 52 7.22 5.51 -2.43
CA TYR A 52 6.32 4.38 -2.59
C TYR A 52 6.66 3.55 -3.83
N LEU A 53 6.91 4.21 -4.97
CA LEU A 53 7.33 3.57 -6.23
C LEU A 53 8.71 2.91 -6.14
N GLN A 54 9.61 3.47 -5.32
CA GLN A 54 10.91 2.84 -4.98
C GLN A 54 10.77 1.60 -4.08
N GLY A 55 9.55 1.20 -3.75
CA GLY A 55 9.28 -0.04 -3.01
C GLY A 55 9.13 0.15 -1.51
N MET A 56 9.20 1.37 -0.97
CA MET A 56 9.00 1.59 0.46
C MET A 56 7.56 1.24 0.88
N SER A 57 7.44 0.63 2.06
CA SER A 57 6.15 0.40 2.71
C SER A 57 5.62 1.69 3.35
N LEU A 58 4.31 1.78 3.58
CA LEU A 58 3.70 2.90 4.32
C LEU A 58 4.35 3.14 5.70
N GLY A 59 4.85 2.07 6.34
CA GLY A 59 5.56 2.18 7.61
C GLY A 59 6.94 2.80 7.49
N GLN A 60 7.66 2.53 6.41
CA GLN A 60 8.95 3.17 6.13
C GLN A 60 8.76 4.64 5.75
N ILE A 61 7.76 4.95 4.93
CA ILE A 61 7.44 6.34 4.56
C ILE A 61 7.11 7.15 5.81
N LYS A 62 6.25 6.61 6.70
CA LYS A 62 5.99 7.20 8.02
C LYS A 62 7.29 7.47 8.80
N GLN A 63 8.16 6.46 8.93
CA GLN A 63 9.42 6.59 9.67
C GLN A 63 10.34 7.67 9.06
N GLN A 64 10.36 7.77 7.73
CA GLN A 64 11.15 8.79 7.02
C GLN A 64 10.62 10.19 7.30
N LEU A 65 9.31 10.40 7.16
CA LEU A 65 8.66 11.69 7.46
C LEU A 65 8.90 12.13 8.91
N GLU A 66 8.82 11.20 9.86
CA GLU A 66 9.05 11.48 11.28
C GLU A 66 10.53 11.78 11.57
N LYS A 67 11.46 11.08 10.92
CA LYS A 67 12.91 11.34 11.03
C LYS A 67 13.28 12.72 10.51
N GLU A 68 12.63 13.16 9.44
CA GLU A 68 12.79 14.50 8.84
C GLU A 68 12.00 15.59 9.58
N GLN A 69 11.31 15.24 10.68
CA GLN A 69 10.48 16.15 11.49
C GLN A 69 9.39 16.86 10.69
N ILE A 70 8.91 16.22 9.63
CA ILE A 70 7.85 16.76 8.78
C ILE A 70 6.51 16.61 9.48
N LYS A 71 5.83 17.74 9.69
CA LYS A 71 4.51 17.77 10.33
C LYS A 71 3.40 17.43 9.35
N THR A 72 2.36 16.77 9.86
CA THR A 72 1.09 16.56 9.14
C THR A 72 0.39 17.89 8.83
N ALA A 73 -0.61 17.88 7.94
CA ALA A 73 -1.42 19.06 7.62
C ALA A 73 -2.09 19.71 8.86
N SER A 74 -2.36 18.91 9.89
CA SER A 74 -2.93 19.38 11.16
C SER A 74 -1.87 19.79 12.20
N GLY A 75 -0.60 19.84 11.83
CA GLY A 75 0.51 20.24 12.71
C GLY A 75 1.03 19.15 13.66
N LYS A 76 0.60 17.89 13.52
CA LYS A 76 1.06 16.76 14.35
C LYS A 76 2.39 16.21 13.85
N ASP A 77 3.23 15.77 14.78
CA ASP A 77 4.54 15.16 14.48
C ASP A 77 4.44 13.68 14.05
N VAL A 78 3.33 13.02 14.35
CA VAL A 78 3.15 11.58 14.08
C VAL A 78 2.23 11.37 12.87
N TRP A 79 2.77 10.71 11.84
CA TRP A 79 2.00 10.33 10.65
C TRP A 79 1.30 8.99 10.84
N SER A 80 0.06 8.87 10.38
CA SER A 80 -0.62 7.58 10.32
C SER A 80 -0.44 6.94 8.94
N LYS A 81 -0.33 5.60 8.91
CA LYS A 81 -0.25 4.85 7.65
C LYS A 81 -1.50 5.03 6.78
N SER A 82 -2.68 5.20 7.41
CA SER A 82 -3.94 5.44 6.70
C SER A 82 -3.97 6.79 6.01
N VAL A 83 -3.37 7.83 6.60
CA VAL A 83 -3.24 9.14 5.94
C VAL A 83 -2.34 9.03 4.71
N ILE A 84 -1.17 8.39 4.84
CA ILE A 84 -0.25 8.20 3.71
C ILE A 84 -0.92 7.38 2.59
N GLN A 85 -1.61 6.29 2.94
CA GLN A 85 -2.39 5.50 1.96
C GLN A 85 -3.49 6.33 1.30
N GLY A 86 -4.19 7.17 2.07
CA GLY A 86 -5.21 8.08 1.57
C GLY A 86 -4.64 9.07 0.56
N MET A 87 -3.43 9.60 0.81
CA MET A 87 -2.74 10.49 -0.13
C MET A 87 -2.41 9.78 -1.44
N LEU A 88 -1.81 8.59 -1.37
CA LEU A 88 -1.46 7.80 -2.56
C LEU A 88 -2.68 7.40 -3.40
N CYS A 89 -3.88 7.36 -2.83
CA CYS A 89 -5.13 7.04 -3.54
C CYS A 89 -5.93 8.27 -4.00
N ASN A 90 -5.52 9.49 -3.65
CA ASN A 90 -6.33 10.67 -3.89
C ASN A 90 -6.00 11.30 -5.24
N GLU A 91 -6.93 11.19 -6.19
CA GLU A 91 -6.80 11.66 -7.57
C GLU A 91 -6.52 13.17 -7.68
N LYS A 92 -6.85 13.94 -6.65
CA LYS A 92 -6.55 15.37 -6.58
C LYS A 92 -5.06 15.68 -6.66
N TYR A 93 -4.20 14.79 -6.16
CA TYR A 93 -2.77 14.99 -6.34
C TYR A 93 -2.32 14.93 -7.81
N ALA A 94 -3.15 14.36 -8.70
CA ALA A 94 -2.93 14.32 -10.15
C ALA A 94 -3.76 15.37 -10.93
N GLY A 95 -4.43 16.31 -10.24
CA GLY A 95 -5.25 17.37 -10.85
C GLY A 95 -6.71 16.98 -11.10
N ASP A 96 -7.09 15.72 -10.87
CA ASP A 96 -8.44 15.23 -11.13
C ASP A 96 -9.33 15.30 -9.87
N SER A 97 -10.65 15.24 -10.04
CA SER A 97 -11.59 15.24 -8.91
C SER A 97 -12.74 14.26 -9.15
N MET A 98 -12.97 13.35 -8.20
CA MET A 98 -14.17 12.53 -8.18
C MET A 98 -15.21 13.14 -7.23
N LEU A 99 -16.31 13.61 -7.81
CA LEU A 99 -17.43 14.22 -7.11
C LEU A 99 -18.44 13.18 -6.63
N GLN A 100 -19.18 13.54 -5.59
CA GLN A 100 -20.23 12.69 -5.00
C GLN A 100 -19.74 11.30 -4.53
N LYS A 101 -18.48 11.23 -4.03
CA LYS A 101 -17.92 10.03 -3.36
C LYS A 101 -18.72 9.58 -2.14
N TYR A 102 -19.46 10.51 -1.54
CA TYR A 102 -20.30 10.26 -0.37
C TYR A 102 -21.65 10.93 -0.56
N PHE A 103 -22.67 10.38 0.06
CA PHE A 103 -24.01 10.95 0.11
C PHE A 103 -24.63 10.76 1.49
N SER A 104 -25.68 11.51 1.79
CA SER A 104 -26.49 11.31 3.00
C SER A 104 -27.86 10.80 2.57
N HIS A 105 -28.35 9.77 3.26
CA HIS A 105 -29.68 9.19 3.05
C HIS A 105 -30.79 10.10 3.56
N ASP A 106 -30.57 10.75 4.71
CA ASP A 106 -31.60 11.49 5.41
C ASP A 106 -31.08 12.86 5.86
N PHE A 107 -31.95 13.87 5.87
CA PHE A 107 -31.59 15.24 6.22
C PHE A 107 -31.43 15.46 7.72
N LEU A 108 -32.04 14.57 8.53
CA LEU A 108 -31.96 14.53 9.98
C LEU A 108 -30.64 13.90 10.45
N ASN A 109 -30.24 12.80 9.80
CA ASN A 109 -29.00 12.09 10.13
C ASN A 109 -27.84 12.64 9.30
N ARG A 110 -26.97 13.44 9.93
CA ARG A 110 -25.72 13.98 9.33
C ARG A 110 -24.68 12.90 8.96
N GLN A 111 -25.05 11.63 8.99
CA GLN A 111 -24.18 10.55 8.59
C GLN A 111 -24.00 10.56 7.07
N LYS A 112 -22.75 10.38 6.64
CA LYS A 112 -22.37 10.28 5.23
C LYS A 112 -22.01 8.83 4.96
N GLU A 113 -22.60 8.26 3.93
CA GLU A 113 -22.26 6.94 3.43
C GLU A 113 -21.43 7.07 2.15
N LYS A 114 -20.53 6.11 1.92
CA LYS A 114 -19.77 6.03 0.68
C LYS A 114 -20.70 5.67 -0.47
N ASN A 115 -20.59 6.41 -1.56
CA ASN A 115 -21.31 6.13 -2.79
C ASN A 115 -20.61 5.01 -3.57
N ILE A 116 -21.21 3.83 -3.55
CA ILE A 116 -20.78 2.62 -4.27
C ILE A 116 -21.68 2.30 -5.48
N GLY A 117 -22.57 3.22 -5.85
CA GLY A 117 -23.49 3.07 -6.98
C GLY A 117 -24.91 3.57 -6.70
N GLN A 118 -25.21 3.97 -5.47
CA GLN A 118 -26.54 4.46 -5.08
C GLN A 118 -26.90 5.80 -5.75
N LYS A 119 -25.89 6.62 -6.09
CA LYS A 119 -26.07 7.87 -6.85
C LYS A 119 -25.01 7.99 -7.94
N ALA A 120 -25.26 8.83 -8.93
CA ALA A 120 -24.25 9.18 -9.92
C ALA A 120 -22.97 9.71 -9.25
N ARG A 121 -21.81 9.40 -9.85
CA ARG A 121 -20.50 9.95 -9.50
C ARG A 121 -19.94 10.60 -10.75
N TYR A 122 -19.29 11.74 -10.58
CA TYR A 122 -18.79 12.53 -11.70
C TYR A 122 -17.28 12.64 -11.55
N TYR A 123 -16.56 12.15 -12.56
CA TYR A 123 -15.11 12.29 -12.63
C TYR A 123 -14.77 13.51 -13.47
N VAL A 124 -14.10 14.47 -12.88
CA VAL A 124 -13.70 15.72 -13.53
C VAL A 124 -12.20 15.67 -13.73
N HIS A 125 -11.78 15.60 -14.99
CA HIS A 125 -10.38 15.69 -15.36
C HIS A 125 -9.88 17.13 -15.28
N ASP A 126 -8.61 17.30 -14.93
CA ASP A 126 -7.90 18.60 -14.99
C ASP A 126 -8.65 19.71 -14.23
N SER A 127 -9.24 19.32 -13.10
CA SER A 127 -10.04 20.19 -12.24
C SER A 127 -9.21 21.26 -11.52
N HIS A 128 -7.91 21.03 -11.38
CA HIS A 128 -6.91 21.94 -10.80
C HIS A 128 -5.51 21.44 -11.18
N GLU A 129 -4.48 22.23 -10.87
CA GLU A 129 -3.09 21.82 -11.07
C GLU A 129 -2.73 20.66 -10.12
N GLY A 130 -2.21 19.56 -10.68
CA GLY A 130 -1.76 18.41 -9.93
C GLY A 130 -0.32 18.58 -9.38
N ILE A 131 -0.05 18.05 -8.19
CA ILE A 131 1.30 18.02 -7.61
C ILE A 131 2.18 16.95 -8.27
N VAL A 132 1.58 15.84 -8.70
CA VAL A 132 2.23 14.77 -9.45
C VAL A 132 1.54 14.63 -10.82
N SER A 133 2.27 14.10 -11.80
CA SER A 133 1.68 13.84 -13.11
C SER A 133 0.69 12.67 -13.05
N LYS A 134 -0.22 12.61 -14.03
CA LYS A 134 -1.20 11.52 -14.16
C LYS A 134 -0.49 10.17 -14.31
N GLU A 135 0.62 10.13 -15.04
CA GLU A 135 1.44 8.93 -15.24
C GLU A 135 2.02 8.41 -13.91
N VAL A 136 2.56 9.30 -13.07
CA VAL A 136 3.07 8.93 -11.75
C VAL A 136 1.95 8.41 -10.86
N PHE A 137 0.79 9.06 -10.87
CA PHE A 137 -0.37 8.62 -10.10
C PHE A 137 -0.86 7.24 -10.53
N GLU A 138 -0.94 6.98 -11.84
CA GLU A 138 -1.30 5.68 -12.41
C GLU A 138 -0.30 4.58 -12.04
N GLN A 139 1.01 4.87 -12.08
CA GLN A 139 2.04 3.92 -11.63
C GLN A 139 1.84 3.54 -10.16
N VAL A 140 1.52 4.52 -9.30
CA VAL A 140 1.21 4.27 -7.89
C VAL A 140 -0.04 3.40 -7.74
N GLN A 141 -1.10 3.66 -8.52
CA GLN A 141 -2.31 2.81 -8.46
C GLN A 141 -2.02 1.37 -8.88
N LYS A 142 -1.23 1.17 -9.94
CA LYS A 142 -0.79 -0.15 -10.40
C LYS A 142 0.05 -0.86 -9.33
N GLU A 143 0.95 -0.14 -8.66
CA GLU A 143 1.76 -0.71 -7.57
C GLU A 143 0.93 -1.07 -6.34
N ILE A 144 -0.06 -0.24 -5.97
CA ILE A 144 -1.03 -0.55 -4.91
C ILE A 144 -1.75 -1.85 -5.25
N GLU A 145 -2.24 -1.99 -6.47
CA GLU A 145 -3.00 -3.16 -6.91
C GLU A 145 -2.12 -4.42 -6.98
N ARG A 146 -0.89 -4.30 -7.50
CA ARG A 146 0.11 -5.38 -7.45
C ARG A 146 0.36 -5.86 -6.03
N ARG A 147 0.50 -4.94 -5.07
CA ARG A 147 0.70 -5.28 -3.65
C ARG A 147 -0.54 -5.92 -3.02
N LYS A 148 -1.75 -5.64 -3.48
CA LYS A 148 -2.97 -6.36 -3.08
C LYS A 148 -3.03 -7.76 -3.68
N ASN A 149 -2.73 -7.91 -4.97
CA ASN A 149 -2.88 -9.19 -5.68
C ASN A 149 -1.86 -10.26 -5.23
N ILE A 150 -0.70 -9.84 -4.70
CA ILE A 150 0.24 -10.77 -4.01
C ILE A 150 -0.40 -11.44 -2.77
N VAL A 151 -1.44 -10.84 -2.20
CA VAL A 151 -2.20 -11.36 -1.03
C VAL A 151 -3.27 -12.38 -1.47
N GLU A 152 -3.75 -12.32 -2.72
CA GLU A 152 -4.92 -13.07 -3.21
C GLU A 152 -4.59 -14.23 -4.17
N GLY A 153 -3.33 -14.37 -4.61
CA GLY A 153 -2.91 -15.47 -5.48
C GLY A 153 -2.77 -16.81 -4.76
N VAL A 154 -3.86 -17.59 -4.73
CA VAL A 154 -4.04 -19.06 -4.92
C VAL A 154 -5.40 -19.42 -4.29
N GLU A 155 -6.26 -20.10 -5.05
CA GLU A 155 -7.61 -20.53 -4.65
C GLU A 155 -7.72 -20.92 -3.16
N GLY A 156 -8.62 -20.24 -2.45
CA GLY A 156 -9.12 -20.68 -1.14
C GLY A 156 -8.25 -20.36 0.09
N VAL A 157 -7.05 -19.81 -0.03
CA VAL A 157 -6.22 -19.45 1.13
C VAL A 157 -5.98 -17.94 1.17
N LYS A 158 -6.72 -17.23 2.04
CA LYS A 158 -6.44 -15.82 2.37
C LYS A 158 -5.03 -15.70 2.95
N GLN A 159 -4.03 -15.50 2.10
CA GLN A 159 -2.65 -15.31 2.55
C GLN A 159 -2.51 -13.86 3.00
N ASN A 160 -2.56 -13.62 4.32
CA ASN A 160 -2.36 -12.30 4.92
C ASN A 160 -0.88 -11.84 4.76
N ARG A 161 -0.40 -11.66 3.52
CA ARG A 161 0.93 -11.15 3.18
C ARG A 161 0.91 -9.63 3.31
N LYS A 162 1.15 -9.12 4.52
CA LYS A 162 1.55 -7.71 4.66
C LYS A 162 2.93 -7.56 4.03
N TYR A 163 2.99 -7.09 2.78
CA TYR A 163 4.23 -6.77 2.07
C TYR A 163 5.14 -5.93 2.98
N ASN A 164 6.27 -6.51 3.38
CA ASN A 164 7.28 -5.83 4.19
C ASN A 164 8.54 -5.65 3.35
N ALA A 165 8.77 -4.43 2.88
CA ALA A 165 9.93 -4.12 2.05
C ALA A 165 11.26 -4.18 2.81
N LYS A 166 11.28 -4.35 4.15
CA LYS A 166 12.50 -4.67 4.92
C LYS A 166 12.78 -6.17 5.02
N ASN A 167 11.87 -7.02 4.54
CA ASN A 167 11.97 -8.46 4.70
C ASN A 167 11.68 -9.17 3.38
N VAL A 168 12.65 -9.11 2.47
CA VAL A 168 12.58 -9.74 1.14
C VAL A 168 12.29 -11.23 1.25
N MET A 169 13.02 -11.93 2.11
CA MET A 169 12.85 -13.36 2.33
C MET A 169 11.44 -13.71 2.81
N GLY A 170 10.87 -12.93 3.73
CA GLY A 170 9.50 -13.15 4.20
C GLY A 170 8.41 -12.98 3.13
N ASN A 171 8.73 -12.38 1.99
CA ASN A 171 7.83 -12.26 0.85
C ASN A 171 8.07 -13.34 -0.22
N LEU A 172 9.21 -14.04 -0.19
CA LEU A 172 9.61 -15.04 -1.19
C LEU A 172 9.42 -16.48 -0.72
N LEU A 173 9.58 -16.73 0.58
CA LEU A 173 9.63 -18.08 1.14
C LEU A 173 8.22 -18.68 1.33
N GLU A 174 8.02 -19.86 0.76
CA GLU A 174 6.77 -20.60 0.77
C GLU A 174 7.01 -22.05 1.21
N CYS A 175 6.03 -22.63 1.89
CA CYS A 175 6.08 -24.04 2.28
C CYS A 175 5.73 -24.92 1.08
N ASP A 176 6.62 -25.84 0.74
CA ASP A 176 6.39 -26.80 -0.36
C ASP A 176 5.23 -27.77 -0.06
N GLU A 177 4.94 -28.01 1.23
CA GLU A 177 3.86 -28.92 1.66
C GLU A 177 2.47 -28.28 1.59
N CYS A 178 2.31 -27.07 2.14
CA CYS A 178 0.98 -26.45 2.31
C CYS A 178 0.79 -25.13 1.58
N GLY A 179 1.80 -24.65 0.83
CA GLY A 179 1.79 -23.39 0.08
C GLY A 179 1.78 -22.12 0.95
N ALA A 180 1.71 -22.25 2.28
CA ALA A 180 1.67 -21.12 3.19
C ALA A 180 3.02 -20.39 3.26
N PRO A 181 3.02 -19.07 3.49
CA PRO A 181 4.25 -18.32 3.56
C PRO A 181 5.04 -18.67 4.83
N TYR A 182 6.35 -18.58 4.72
CA TYR A 182 7.26 -18.68 5.85
C TYR A 182 7.41 -17.32 6.53
N ARG A 183 7.11 -17.24 7.83
CA ARG A 183 7.16 -15.98 8.59
C ARG A 183 8.44 -15.89 9.42
N ARG A 184 9.11 -14.75 9.31
CA ARG A 184 10.26 -14.38 10.14
C ARG A 184 9.85 -14.28 11.62
N ARG A 185 10.62 -14.91 12.49
CA ARG A 185 10.51 -14.86 13.95
C ARG A 185 11.90 -14.76 14.57
N THR A 186 11.96 -14.28 15.80
CA THR A 186 13.17 -14.35 16.61
C THR A 186 12.96 -15.41 17.68
N GLU A 187 13.75 -16.47 17.65
CA GLU A 187 13.72 -17.56 18.63
C GLU A 187 15.12 -17.72 19.23
N ARG A 188 15.23 -17.63 20.57
CA ARG A 188 16.50 -17.80 21.30
C ARG A 188 17.65 -16.94 20.75
N GLY A 189 17.35 -15.69 20.38
CA GLY A 189 18.33 -14.74 19.84
C GLY A 189 18.68 -14.93 18.36
N LYS A 190 18.15 -15.96 17.70
CA LYS A 190 18.33 -16.20 16.26
C LYS A 190 17.11 -15.83 15.46
N VAL A 191 17.34 -15.42 14.22
CA VAL A 191 16.27 -15.16 13.26
C VAL A 191 15.97 -16.44 12.49
N VAL A 192 14.71 -16.88 12.57
CA VAL A 192 14.22 -18.09 11.91
C VAL A 192 12.98 -17.79 11.09
N TYR A 193 12.71 -18.64 10.11
CA TYR A 193 11.47 -18.65 9.34
C TYR A 193 10.72 -19.94 9.57
N ARG A 194 9.41 -19.84 9.79
CA ARG A 194 8.51 -20.98 10.03
C ARG A 194 7.27 -20.86 9.18
N CYS A 195 6.79 -22.00 8.68
CA CYS A 195 5.52 -22.10 7.98
C CYS A 195 4.38 -21.49 8.82
N ALA A 196 3.64 -20.53 8.25
CA ALA A 196 2.55 -19.86 8.95
C ALA A 196 1.45 -20.84 9.39
N THR A 197 1.02 -21.73 8.50
CA THR A 197 -0.02 -22.72 8.78
C THR A 197 0.35 -23.64 9.94
N ARG A 198 1.59 -24.17 9.96
CA ARG A 198 2.08 -25.03 11.04
C ARG A 198 2.11 -24.31 12.38
N VAL A 199 2.45 -23.02 12.40
CA VAL A 199 2.50 -22.22 13.62
C VAL A 199 1.09 -21.86 14.12
N GLU A 200 0.17 -21.53 13.22
CA GLU A 200 -1.17 -21.06 13.58
C GLU A 200 -2.16 -22.21 13.85
N LYS A 201 -2.07 -23.28 13.06
CA LYS A 201 -3.04 -24.39 13.05
C LYS A 201 -2.45 -25.71 13.55
N GLY A 202 -1.18 -25.71 13.95
CA GLY A 202 -0.52 -26.88 14.52
C GLY A 202 -0.12 -27.93 13.50
N ARG A 203 0.22 -29.13 13.99
CA ARG A 203 0.86 -30.16 13.18
C ARG A 203 -0.05 -30.82 12.16
N ASP A 204 -1.34 -30.91 12.47
CA ASP A 204 -2.31 -31.61 11.66
C ASP A 204 -2.56 -30.91 10.31
N ALA A 205 -2.36 -29.59 10.27
CA ALA A 205 -2.56 -28.78 9.08
C ALA A 205 -1.32 -28.71 8.15
N CYS A 206 -0.13 -29.05 8.64
CA CYS A 206 1.13 -29.08 7.87
C CYS A 206 2.16 -29.85 8.69
N LYS A 207 2.46 -31.09 8.31
CA LYS A 207 3.14 -32.10 9.14
C LYS A 207 4.66 -31.94 9.16
N ASP A 208 5.24 -31.56 8.03
CA ASP A 208 6.67 -31.75 7.75
C ASP A 208 7.40 -30.44 7.48
N SER A 209 6.71 -29.29 7.57
CA SER A 209 7.39 -27.99 7.49
C SER A 209 8.50 -27.82 8.54
N VAL A 210 9.69 -27.52 8.04
CA VAL A 210 10.90 -27.29 8.84
C VAL A 210 11.00 -25.84 9.32
N THR A 211 11.74 -25.59 10.40
CA THR A 211 12.19 -24.25 10.78
C THR A 211 13.55 -24.00 10.14
N VAL A 212 13.73 -22.87 9.46
CA VAL A 212 15.00 -22.54 8.79
C VAL A 212 15.59 -21.25 9.33
N GLU A 213 16.91 -21.18 9.49
CA GLU A 213 17.62 -19.97 9.95
C GLU A 213 17.83 -18.98 8.78
N GLU A 214 17.76 -17.68 9.07
CA GLU A 214 17.94 -16.62 8.04
C GLU A 214 19.30 -16.72 7.35
N GLU A 215 20.36 -17.02 8.09
CA GLU A 215 21.72 -17.14 7.55
C GLU A 215 21.89 -18.33 6.61
N TRP A 216 21.19 -19.44 6.87
CA TRP A 216 21.17 -20.58 5.96
C TRP A 216 20.51 -20.18 4.63
N ILE A 217 19.34 -19.53 4.68
CA ILE A 217 18.63 -19.08 3.47
C ILE A 217 19.50 -18.11 2.66
N LYS A 218 20.19 -17.17 3.33
CA LYS A 218 21.11 -16.23 2.66
C LYS A 218 22.20 -16.99 1.90
N ARG A 219 22.85 -17.96 2.53
CA ARG A 219 23.91 -18.73 1.89
C ARG A 219 23.42 -19.45 0.63
N GLU A 220 22.31 -20.20 0.75
CA GLU A 220 21.77 -20.96 -0.38
C GLU A 220 21.32 -20.03 -1.54
N LEU A 221 20.72 -18.88 -1.23
CA LEU A 221 20.36 -17.88 -2.26
C LEU A 221 21.58 -17.15 -2.83
N GLY A 222 22.61 -16.93 -2.03
CA GLY A 222 23.88 -16.38 -2.48
C GLY A 222 24.49 -17.27 -3.55
N GLU A 223 24.66 -18.55 -3.24
CA GLU A 223 25.25 -19.53 -4.15
C GLU A 223 24.35 -19.78 -5.38
N GLY A 224 23.04 -19.99 -5.17
CA GLY A 224 22.11 -20.38 -6.24
C GLY A 224 21.60 -19.25 -7.13
N VAL A 225 21.71 -17.98 -6.71
CA VAL A 225 21.13 -16.83 -7.45
C VAL A 225 22.14 -15.72 -7.69
N CYS A 226 22.94 -15.40 -6.67
CA CYS A 226 23.86 -14.26 -6.70
C CYS A 226 25.24 -14.64 -7.27
N GLY A 227 25.56 -15.94 -7.32
CA GLY A 227 26.88 -16.44 -7.75
C GLY A 227 27.96 -16.23 -6.68
N GLY A 228 27.59 -16.15 -5.40
CA GLY A 228 28.50 -15.87 -4.30
C GLY A 228 27.77 -15.46 -3.02
N GLU A 229 28.12 -14.31 -2.44
CA GLU A 229 27.42 -13.79 -1.26
C GLU A 229 25.98 -13.36 -1.57
N TYR A 230 25.10 -13.41 -0.57
CA TYR A 230 23.72 -12.95 -0.69
C TYR A 230 23.64 -11.47 -1.02
N GLN A 231 23.01 -11.14 -2.15
CA GLN A 231 22.73 -9.77 -2.55
C GLN A 231 21.22 -9.58 -2.73
N GLU A 232 20.62 -8.80 -1.82
CA GLU A 232 19.17 -8.62 -1.75
C GLU A 232 18.57 -8.08 -3.08
N ASP A 233 19.23 -7.12 -3.72
CA ASP A 233 18.75 -6.51 -4.96
C ASP A 233 18.74 -7.50 -6.14
N ILE A 234 19.73 -8.40 -6.22
CA ILE A 234 19.76 -9.44 -7.25
C ILE A 234 18.61 -10.42 -7.03
N VAL A 235 18.43 -10.86 -5.78
CA VAL A 235 17.34 -11.79 -5.42
C VAL A 235 15.98 -11.16 -5.72
N ARG A 236 15.76 -9.90 -5.35
CA ARG A 236 14.52 -9.17 -5.68
C ARG A 236 14.26 -9.11 -7.18
N LYS A 237 15.30 -8.95 -8.00
CA LYS A 237 15.17 -8.84 -9.46
C LYS A 237 14.92 -10.18 -10.14
N LYS A 238 15.59 -11.25 -9.69
CA LYS A 238 15.59 -12.54 -10.38
C LYS A 238 14.59 -13.56 -9.83
N VAL A 239 14.31 -13.52 -8.53
CA VAL A 239 13.54 -14.58 -7.84
C VAL A 239 12.08 -14.17 -7.71
N GLU A 240 11.19 -15.05 -8.16
CA GLU A 240 9.75 -14.93 -7.95
C GLU A 240 9.34 -15.52 -6.60
N ARG A 241 9.73 -16.79 -6.35
CA ARG A 241 9.34 -17.57 -5.16
C ARG A 241 10.42 -18.57 -4.77
N VAL A 242 10.45 -18.96 -3.50
CA VAL A 242 11.38 -19.96 -2.96
C VAL A 242 10.58 -20.95 -2.13
N LEU A 243 10.50 -22.19 -2.58
CA LEU A 243 9.79 -23.27 -1.88
C LEU A 243 10.76 -23.99 -0.93
N ILE A 244 10.38 -24.09 0.34
CA ILE A 244 11.11 -24.81 1.38
C ILE A 244 10.49 -26.20 1.53
N GLY A 245 11.24 -27.20 1.09
CA GLY A 245 10.88 -28.60 1.22
C GLY A 245 11.28 -29.21 2.57
N ARG A 246 10.72 -30.37 2.88
CA ARG A 246 11.01 -31.14 4.11
C ARG A 246 12.49 -31.50 4.30
N ASP A 247 13.23 -31.65 3.20
CA ASP A 247 14.64 -32.08 3.20
C ASP A 247 15.62 -30.91 3.35
N ILE A 248 15.14 -29.72 3.78
CA ILE A 248 15.94 -28.49 3.86
C ILE A 248 16.56 -28.16 2.48
N ARG A 249 15.77 -28.35 1.42
CA ARG A 249 16.13 -27.93 0.05
C ARG A 249 15.30 -26.72 -0.33
N LEU A 250 15.95 -25.74 -0.95
CA LEU A 250 15.28 -24.61 -1.58
C LEU A 250 15.02 -24.93 -3.05
N LYS A 251 13.76 -24.84 -3.48
CA LYS A 251 13.41 -24.81 -4.89
C LYS A 251 13.12 -23.36 -5.28
N ILE A 252 14.01 -22.78 -6.09
CA ILE A 252 13.97 -21.38 -6.48
C ILE A 252 13.22 -21.26 -7.81
N LEU A 253 12.17 -20.45 -7.82
CA LEU A 253 11.40 -20.09 -9.01
C LEU A 253 11.83 -18.69 -9.45
N PHE A 254 12.33 -18.58 -10.67
CA PHE A 254 12.80 -17.31 -11.25
C PHE A 254 11.65 -16.60 -11.96
N LYS A 255 11.72 -15.27 -12.00
CA LYS A 255 10.79 -14.46 -12.79
C LYS A 255 11.06 -14.70 -14.28
N GLY A 256 9.99 -14.87 -15.05
CA GLY A 256 10.02 -14.93 -16.51
C GLY A 256 10.30 -13.57 -17.17
#